data_AF-A0A8J5P2D1-F1
#
_entry.id   AF-A0A8J5P2D1-F1
#
_cell.length_a   1.000
_cell.length_b   1.000
_cell.length_c   1.000
_cell.angle_alpha   90.00
_cell.angle_beta   90.00
_cell.angle_gamma   90.00
#
_symmetry.space_group_name_H-M   'P 1'
#
loop_
_entity.id
_entity.type
_entity.pdbx_description
1 polymer ?
#
loop_
_entity_poly.entity_id
_entity_poly.type
_entity_poly.pdbx_seq_one_letter_code
_entity_poly.pdbx_strand_id
1 'polypeptide(L)'
;MENLKRNKTTAAQAIAIEDSKDHPFLPGKKHSVKYFEPLKQRRALHVSSRRQEFLDAYHQYQAIVLSSEPGSEETTQMPQFILCNEWEKQGKIACTQPRRIAVTSVAGRTAAEMDVQVGEEVDYAVRFDRKAHRMKAKLGYMTDGMLTEVAKTDSISNLYACIITDEAHERTLSTATAGLTQGDQLLNVQI
;
A
#
# COMPACT_ATOMS: atom_id res chain seq x y z
N MET A 1 -2.67 15.18 10.76
CA MET A 1 -1.59 14.18 10.61
C MET A 1 -0.23 14.67 11.11
N GLU A 2 -0.13 15.85 11.75
CA GLU A 2 1.14 16.45 12.21
C GLU A 2 1.88 15.66 13.32
N ASN A 3 1.22 14.67 13.94
CA ASN A 3 1.79 13.88 15.05
C ASN A 3 2.31 12.49 14.62
N LEU A 4 2.19 12.12 13.34
CA LEU A 4 2.76 10.87 12.85
C LEU A 4 4.25 11.06 12.59
N LYS A 5 5.08 10.22 13.21
CA LYS A 5 6.51 10.17 12.92
C LYS A 5 6.79 8.90 12.11
N ARG A 6 7.54 9.07 11.02
CA ARG A 6 8.05 7.96 10.23
C ARG A 6 8.80 6.96 11.12
N ASN A 7 8.57 5.67 10.86
CA ASN A 7 9.15 4.54 11.60
C ASN A 7 8.86 4.55 13.11
N LYS A 8 7.82 5.28 13.54
CA LYS A 8 7.38 5.36 14.95
C LYS A 8 5.86 5.45 15.08
N THR A 9 5.13 5.27 13.99
CA THR A 9 3.67 5.32 13.99
C THR A 9 3.13 4.08 14.67
N THR A 10 2.33 4.25 15.72
CA THR A 10 1.67 3.13 16.40
C THR A 10 0.32 2.81 15.76
N ALA A 11 -0.17 1.59 15.96
CA ALA A 11 -1.49 1.19 15.52
C ALA A 11 -2.58 2.10 16.11
N ALA A 12 -2.44 2.50 17.38
CA ALA A 12 -3.38 3.43 18.03
C ALA A 12 -3.42 4.81 17.36
N GLN A 13 -2.26 5.35 16.97
CA GLN A 13 -2.20 6.63 16.24
C GLN A 13 -2.84 6.52 14.86
N ALA A 14 -2.58 5.43 14.14
CA ALA A 14 -3.17 5.21 12.83
C ALA A 14 -4.68 5.00 12.91
N ILE A 15 -5.16 4.26 13.92
CA ILE A 15 -6.59 4.09 14.21
C ILE A 15 -7.26 5.44 14.48
N ALA A 16 -6.65 6.28 15.33
CA ALA A 16 -7.21 7.60 15.64
C ALA A 16 -7.34 8.51 14.42
N ILE A 17 -6.47 8.34 13.41
CA ILE A 17 -6.54 9.08 12.15
C ILE A 17 -7.65 8.54 11.26
N GLU A 18 -7.79 7.22 11.16
CA GLU A 18 -8.88 6.58 10.42
C GLU A 18 -10.25 6.90 11.05
N ASP A 19 -10.32 7.05 12.37
CA ASP A 19 -11.56 7.39 13.08
C ASP A 19 -11.88 8.90 13.04
N SER A 20 -10.97 9.73 12.50
CA SER A 20 -11.15 11.18 12.35
C SER A 20 -12.33 11.51 11.43
N LYS A 21 -12.98 12.64 11.67
CA LYS A 21 -13.96 13.19 10.70
C LYS A 21 -13.28 13.81 9.48
N ASP A 22 -12.09 14.38 9.69
CA ASP A 22 -11.34 15.04 8.63
C ASP A 22 -10.53 14.03 7.84
N HIS A 23 -10.57 14.15 6.52
CA HIS A 23 -9.96 13.21 5.61
C HIS A 23 -8.43 13.38 5.61
N PRO A 24 -7.66 12.32 5.93
CA PRO A 24 -6.20 12.42 6.05
C PRO A 24 -5.51 12.84 4.75
N PHE A 25 -5.96 12.30 3.61
CA PHE A 25 -5.32 12.52 2.32
C PHE A 25 -5.85 13.73 1.54
N LEU A 26 -6.97 14.33 1.97
CA LEU A 26 -7.71 15.34 1.20
C LEU A 26 -7.90 16.59 2.07
N PRO A 27 -6.99 17.58 1.98
CA PRO A 27 -7.04 18.78 2.82
C PRO A 27 -8.39 19.50 2.72
N GLY A 28 -8.98 19.81 3.88
CA GLY A 28 -10.27 20.52 3.98
C GLY A 28 -11.51 19.68 3.64
N LYS A 29 -11.34 18.37 3.37
CA LYS A 29 -12.45 17.43 3.17
C LYS A 29 -12.68 16.62 4.45
N LYS A 30 -13.90 16.12 4.59
CA LYS A 30 -14.30 15.17 5.63
C LYS A 30 -14.58 13.82 5.02
N HIS A 31 -14.40 12.76 5.79
CA HIS A 31 -14.86 11.44 5.40
C HIS A 31 -16.36 11.44 5.15
N SER A 32 -16.77 10.75 4.09
CA SER A 32 -18.16 10.49 3.78
C SER A 32 -18.77 9.59 4.85
N VAL A 33 -20.09 9.66 5.04
CA VAL A 33 -20.78 8.75 5.97
C VAL A 33 -20.58 7.28 5.54
N LYS A 34 -20.38 7.04 4.24
CA LYS A 34 -20.18 5.70 3.67
C LYS A 34 -18.80 5.12 3.95
N TYR A 35 -17.82 5.92 4.34
CA TYR A 35 -16.47 5.46 4.71
C TYR A 35 -16.46 4.61 5.98
N PHE A 36 -17.25 5.02 6.99
CA PHE A 36 -17.20 4.40 8.32
C PHE A 36 -17.75 2.97 8.36
N GLU A 37 -18.65 2.60 7.43
CA GLU A 37 -19.24 1.26 7.40
C GLU A 37 -18.20 0.19 6.97
N PRO A 38 -17.49 0.33 5.82
CA PRO A 38 -16.36 -0.54 5.50
C PRO A 38 -15.24 -0.48 6.55
N LEU A 39 -14.98 0.68 7.16
CA LEU A 39 -13.96 0.80 8.21
C LEU A 39 -14.25 -0.15 9.38
N LYS A 40 -15.51 -0.23 9.82
CA LYS A 40 -15.93 -1.15 10.89
C LYS A 40 -15.70 -2.61 10.52
N GLN A 41 -15.98 -3.00 9.28
CA GLN A 41 -15.74 -4.37 8.79
C GLN A 41 -14.24 -4.70 8.77
N ARG A 42 -13.42 -3.77 8.27
CA ARG A 42 -11.96 -3.92 8.22
C ARG A 42 -11.34 -4.11 9.60
N ARG A 43 -11.87 -3.45 10.63
CA ARG A 43 -11.44 -3.63 12.03
C ARG A 43 -11.67 -5.03 12.57
N ALA A 44 -12.66 -5.75 12.04
CA ALA A 44 -12.96 -7.12 12.46
C ALA A 44 -12.05 -8.17 11.80
N LEU A 45 -11.25 -7.79 10.80
CA LEU A 45 -10.33 -8.72 10.13
C LEU A 45 -9.19 -9.14 11.06
N HIS A 46 -8.76 -10.39 10.94
CA HIS A 46 -7.62 -10.93 11.70
C HIS A 46 -6.37 -10.08 11.53
N VAL A 47 -6.09 -9.63 10.30
CA VAL A 47 -4.94 -8.78 9.98
C VAL A 47 -4.92 -7.46 10.76
N SER A 48 -6.10 -6.90 11.09
CA SER A 48 -6.22 -5.67 11.88
C SER A 48 -5.79 -5.87 13.33
N SER A 49 -6.04 -7.05 13.92
CA SER A 49 -5.61 -7.36 15.29
C SER A 49 -4.08 -7.41 15.45
N ARG A 50 -3.36 -7.74 14.36
CA ARG A 50 -1.90 -7.84 14.31
C ARG A 50 -1.22 -6.59 13.74
N ARG A 51 -1.96 -5.48 13.60
CA ARG A 51 -1.43 -4.23 13.03
C ARG A 51 -0.21 -3.70 13.77
N GLN A 52 -0.22 -3.72 15.11
CA GLN A 52 0.92 -3.24 15.89
C GLN A 52 2.15 -4.13 15.68
N GLU A 53 1.98 -5.45 15.73
CA GLU A 53 3.05 -6.43 15.46
C GLU A 53 3.67 -6.21 14.07
N PHE A 54 2.83 -6.01 13.05
CA PHE A 54 3.30 -5.68 11.70
C PHE A 54 4.08 -4.36 11.66
N LEU A 55 3.59 -3.30 12.30
CA LEU A 55 4.27 -2.01 12.32
C LEU A 55 5.61 -2.08 13.06
N ASP A 56 5.68 -2.81 14.17
CA ASP A 56 6.93 -3.02 14.92
C ASP A 56 7.97 -3.74 14.04
N ALA A 57 7.55 -4.80 13.33
CA ALA A 57 8.41 -5.47 12.35
C ALA A 57 8.81 -4.52 11.21
N TYR A 58 7.88 -3.71 10.69
CA TYR A 58 8.11 -2.73 9.64
C TYR A 58 9.15 -1.68 10.04
N HIS A 59 9.19 -1.28 11.32
CA HIS A 59 10.18 -0.33 11.82
C HIS A 59 11.57 -0.95 11.98
N GLN A 60 11.64 -2.25 12.21
CA GLN A 60 12.89 -2.96 12.52
C GLN A 60 13.57 -3.55 11.29
N TYR A 61 12.81 -4.04 10.30
CA TYR A 61 13.33 -4.84 9.20
C TYR A 61 13.19 -4.13 7.85
N GLN A 62 14.22 -4.24 7.01
CA GLN A 62 14.18 -3.75 5.62
C GLN A 62 13.41 -4.70 4.68
N ALA A 63 13.22 -5.95 5.08
CA ALA A 63 12.45 -6.93 4.31
C ALA A 63 11.59 -7.76 5.27
N ILE A 64 10.32 -7.95 4.91
CA ILE A 64 9.35 -8.71 5.70
C ILE A 64 8.67 -9.71 4.77
N VAL A 65 8.60 -10.95 5.20
CA VAL A 65 7.79 -11.99 4.56
C VAL A 65 6.59 -12.23 5.46
N LEU A 66 5.40 -12.05 4.90
CA LEU A 66 4.12 -12.34 5.50
C LEU A 66 3.61 -13.64 4.91
N SER A 67 3.04 -14.49 5.74
CA SER A 67 2.33 -15.68 5.30
C SER A 67 0.91 -15.58 5.82
N SER A 68 -0.05 -15.59 4.91
CA SER A 68 -1.47 -15.54 5.22
C SER A 68 -2.24 -16.58 4.43
N GLU A 69 -3.45 -16.90 4.92
CA GLU A 69 -4.37 -17.76 4.20
C GLU A 69 -5.06 -16.97 3.08
N PRO A 70 -5.32 -17.57 1.90
CA PRO A 70 -6.05 -16.92 0.83
C PRO A 70 -7.38 -16.33 1.31
N GLY A 71 -7.65 -15.07 0.96
CA GLY A 71 -8.86 -14.36 1.37
C GLY A 71 -8.76 -13.61 2.70
N SER A 72 -7.59 -13.57 3.34
CA SER A 72 -7.36 -12.84 4.60
C SER A 72 -7.18 -11.31 4.45
N GLU A 73 -7.33 -10.81 3.21
CA GLU A 73 -7.40 -9.39 2.84
C GLU A 73 -6.12 -8.57 3.13
N GLU A 74 -4.96 -9.21 3.26
CA GLU A 74 -3.66 -8.55 3.44
C GLU A 74 -3.35 -7.58 2.30
N THR A 75 -3.65 -7.99 1.07
CA THR A 75 -3.50 -7.23 -0.17
C THR A 75 -4.15 -5.85 -0.13
N THR A 76 -5.27 -5.68 0.57
CA THR A 76 -5.94 -4.37 0.74
C THR A 76 -5.49 -3.66 2.02
N GLN A 77 -5.26 -4.38 3.12
CA GLN A 77 -4.98 -3.76 4.42
C GLN A 77 -3.50 -3.39 4.64
N MET A 78 -2.56 -4.25 4.27
CA MET A 78 -1.11 -3.99 4.45
C MET A 78 -0.65 -2.69 3.79
N PRO A 79 -1.00 -2.39 2.52
CA PRO A 79 -0.57 -1.14 1.91
C PRO A 79 -1.13 0.09 2.64
N GLN A 80 -2.35 0.01 3.19
CA GLN A 80 -2.95 1.10 3.96
C GLN A 80 -2.27 1.29 5.32
N PHE A 81 -1.84 0.20 5.98
CA PHE A 81 -1.10 0.29 7.23
C PHE A 81 0.26 0.96 7.02
N ILE A 82 0.98 0.56 5.97
CA ILE A 82 2.26 1.16 5.57
C ILE A 82 2.07 2.64 5.20
N LEU A 83 0.98 2.96 4.48
CA LEU A 83 0.68 4.33 4.06
C LEU A 83 0.53 5.29 5.24
N CYS A 84 -0.07 4.83 6.33
CA CYS A 84 -0.14 5.61 7.57
C CYS A 84 1.26 5.85 8.19
N ASN A 85 2.19 4.90 8.08
CA ASN A 85 3.53 5.02 8.64
C ASN A 85 4.49 5.86 7.79
N GLU A 86 4.43 5.74 6.46
CA GLU A 86 5.32 6.43 5.52
C GLU A 86 4.84 7.83 5.13
N TRP A 87 3.88 8.39 5.87
CA TRP A 87 3.24 9.68 5.58
C TRP A 87 4.22 10.84 5.31
N GLU A 88 5.33 10.91 6.05
CA GLU A 88 6.31 12.00 5.96
C GLU A 88 7.27 11.88 4.76
N LYS A 89 7.36 10.71 4.08
CA LYS A 89 8.34 10.51 3.00
C LYS A 89 7.79 11.01 1.65
N GLN A 90 8.68 11.60 0.85
CA GLN A 90 8.45 11.75 -0.60
C GLN A 90 8.63 10.38 -1.26
N GLY A 91 7.53 9.65 -1.46
CA GLY A 91 7.53 8.36 -2.17
C GLY A 91 6.16 7.69 -2.13
N LYS A 92 5.83 6.92 -3.17
CA LYS A 92 4.57 6.15 -3.23
C LYS A 92 4.77 4.75 -2.64
N ILE A 93 3.70 4.09 -2.24
CA ILE A 93 3.71 2.65 -1.98
C ILE A 93 3.30 1.96 -3.26
N ALA A 94 4.06 0.98 -3.71
CA ALA A 94 3.70 0.13 -4.84
C ALA A 94 3.32 -1.25 -4.33
N CYS A 95 2.16 -1.75 -4.71
CA CYS A 95 1.77 -3.14 -4.51
C CYS A 95 1.66 -3.83 -5.87
N THR A 96 2.33 -4.97 -6.01
CA THR A 96 2.35 -5.72 -7.26
C THR A 96 1.49 -6.96 -7.17
N GLN A 97 0.73 -7.22 -8.23
CA GLN A 97 -0.18 -8.35 -8.37
C GLN A 97 0.09 -9.07 -9.70
N PRO A 98 0.11 -10.41 -9.74
CA PRO A 98 0.42 -11.15 -10.97
C PRO A 98 -0.68 -10.97 -12.04
N ARG A 99 -1.94 -10.81 -11.62
CA ARG A 99 -3.11 -10.77 -12.51
C ARG A 99 -3.61 -9.35 -12.72
N ARG A 100 -3.81 -8.96 -13.99
CA ARG A 100 -4.34 -7.63 -14.37
C ARG A 100 -5.69 -7.30 -13.74
N ILE A 101 -6.60 -8.27 -13.68
CA ILE A 101 -7.93 -8.09 -13.08
C ILE A 101 -7.86 -7.90 -11.55
N ALA A 102 -6.87 -8.52 -10.90
CA ALA A 102 -6.63 -8.33 -9.48
C ALA A 102 -6.17 -6.89 -9.22
N VAL A 103 -5.25 -6.35 -10.02
CA VAL A 103 -4.77 -4.96 -9.94
C VAL A 103 -5.92 -3.94 -9.99
N THR A 104 -6.80 -4.04 -10.98
CA THR A 104 -7.90 -3.07 -11.14
C THR A 104 -8.95 -3.22 -10.04
N SER A 105 -9.26 -4.46 -9.66
CA SER A 105 -10.22 -4.76 -8.57
C SER A 105 -9.72 -4.26 -7.22
N VAL A 106 -8.48 -4.57 -6.84
CA VAL A 106 -7.90 -4.17 -5.56
C VAL A 106 -7.75 -2.66 -5.47
N ALA A 107 -7.36 -1.97 -6.55
CA ALA A 107 -7.25 -0.52 -6.56
C ALA A 107 -8.63 0.14 -6.36
N GLY A 108 -9.66 -0.39 -7.04
CA GLY A 108 -11.04 0.06 -6.86
C GLY A 108 -11.55 -0.11 -5.43
N ARG A 109 -11.32 -1.29 -4.86
CA ARG A 109 -11.70 -1.61 -3.48
C ARG A 109 -10.96 -0.72 -2.49
N THR A 110 -9.65 -0.59 -2.64
CA THR A 110 -8.81 0.21 -1.72
C THR A 110 -9.16 1.70 -1.78
N ALA A 111 -9.43 2.23 -2.97
CA ALA A 111 -9.90 3.62 -3.11
C ALA A 111 -11.23 3.84 -2.39
N ALA A 112 -12.17 2.90 -2.51
CA ALA A 112 -13.44 2.96 -1.79
C ALA A 112 -13.24 2.86 -0.26
N GLU A 113 -12.36 1.97 0.20
CA GLU A 113 -12.00 1.83 1.61
C GLU A 113 -11.30 3.07 2.18
N MET A 114 -10.60 3.84 1.34
CA MET A 114 -9.92 5.08 1.70
C MET A 114 -10.77 6.34 1.46
N ASP A 115 -12.01 6.20 0.94
CA ASP A 115 -12.90 7.31 0.58
C ASP A 115 -12.31 8.30 -0.45
N VAL A 116 -11.53 7.77 -1.40
CA VAL A 116 -10.86 8.53 -2.47
C VAL A 116 -11.26 8.04 -3.85
N GLN A 117 -10.93 8.82 -4.88
CA GLN A 117 -11.19 8.43 -6.26
C GLN A 117 -10.03 7.62 -6.85
N VAL A 118 -10.35 6.49 -7.49
CA VAL A 118 -9.34 5.72 -8.24
C VAL A 118 -8.73 6.59 -9.32
N GLY A 119 -7.40 6.65 -9.32
CA GLY A 119 -6.58 7.49 -10.18
C GLY A 119 -6.03 8.72 -9.49
N GLU A 120 -6.51 9.08 -8.30
CA GLU A 120 -5.98 10.19 -7.51
C GLU A 120 -4.99 9.69 -6.45
N GLU A 121 -5.40 9.53 -5.19
CA GLU A 121 -4.55 9.06 -4.08
C GLU A 121 -4.21 7.57 -4.19
N VAL A 122 -5.16 6.78 -4.71
CA VAL A 122 -4.98 5.36 -5.04
C VAL A 122 -4.99 5.21 -6.56
N ASP A 123 -3.90 4.72 -7.13
CA ASP A 123 -3.75 4.53 -8.58
C ASP A 123 -3.55 3.07 -8.98
N TYR A 124 -3.66 2.81 -10.30
CA TYR A 124 -3.24 1.53 -10.85
C TYR A 124 -2.56 1.63 -12.21
N ALA A 125 -1.73 0.63 -12.51
CA ALA A 125 -1.07 0.47 -13.80
C ALA A 125 -1.03 -0.99 -14.24
N VAL A 126 -1.68 -1.30 -15.36
CA VAL A 126 -1.52 -2.56 -16.08
C VAL A 126 -1.11 -2.26 -17.53
N ARG A 127 -0.64 -3.27 -18.25
CA ARG A 127 -0.28 -3.09 -19.66
C ARG A 127 -1.48 -2.54 -20.44
N PHE A 128 -1.26 -1.44 -21.16
CA PHE A 128 -2.25 -0.72 -21.97
C PHE A 128 -3.42 -0.06 -21.22
N ASP A 129 -3.44 -0.10 -19.88
CA ASP A 129 -4.44 0.62 -19.09
C ASP A 129 -3.81 1.14 -17.79
N ARG A 130 -3.71 2.46 -17.67
CA ARG A 130 -3.10 3.14 -16.54
C ARG A 130 -3.98 4.30 -16.12
N LYS A 131 -4.33 4.35 -14.84
CA LYS A 131 -5.06 5.47 -14.24
C LYS A 131 -4.30 5.96 -13.03
N ALA A 132 -3.45 6.97 -13.23
CA ALA A 132 -2.53 7.46 -12.20
C ALA A 132 -2.29 8.97 -12.30
N HIS A 133 -2.61 9.69 -11.23
CA HIS A 133 -2.29 11.10 -11.09
C HIS A 133 -0.85 11.27 -10.59
N ARG A 134 -0.05 12.04 -11.34
CA ARG A 134 1.41 12.15 -11.11
C ARG A 134 1.75 12.66 -9.71
N MET A 135 1.04 13.69 -9.24
CA MET A 135 1.36 14.40 -7.99
C MET A 135 0.56 13.96 -6.76
N LYS A 136 -0.60 13.30 -6.96
CA LYS A 136 -1.54 13.00 -5.86
C LYS A 136 -1.34 11.60 -5.32
N ALA A 137 -1.03 10.63 -6.19
CA ALA A 137 -1.05 9.24 -5.76
C ALA A 137 -0.03 8.96 -4.67
N LYS A 138 -0.48 8.19 -3.70
CA LYS A 138 0.29 7.76 -2.52
C LYS A 138 0.43 6.24 -2.49
N LEU A 139 -0.57 5.54 -3.02
CA LEU A 139 -0.61 4.09 -3.10
C LEU A 139 -0.98 3.67 -4.53
N GLY A 140 -0.19 2.77 -5.11
CA GLY A 140 -0.39 2.29 -6.48
C GLY A 140 -0.38 0.78 -6.57
N TYR A 141 -1.31 0.24 -7.34
CA TYR A 141 -1.35 -1.19 -7.66
C TYR A 141 -0.91 -1.44 -9.09
N MET A 142 -0.05 -2.41 -9.33
CA MET A 142 0.43 -2.67 -10.69
C MET A 142 0.76 -4.13 -10.93
N THR A 143 0.96 -4.51 -12.19
CA THR A 143 1.55 -5.82 -12.47
C THR A 143 3.06 -5.79 -12.30
N ASP A 144 3.66 -6.95 -12.06
CA ASP A 144 5.12 -7.12 -11.99
C ASP A 144 5.84 -6.56 -13.22
N GLY A 145 5.25 -6.79 -14.40
CA GLY A 145 5.77 -6.25 -15.65
C GLY A 145 5.79 -4.73 -15.67
N MET A 146 4.77 -4.05 -15.13
CA MET A 146 4.74 -2.58 -15.07
C MET A 146 5.81 -2.05 -14.12
N LEU A 147 6.03 -2.69 -12.96
CA LEU A 147 7.10 -2.31 -12.04
C LEU A 147 8.48 -2.51 -12.68
N THR A 148 8.66 -3.61 -13.42
CA THR A 148 9.90 -3.90 -14.15
C THR A 148 10.17 -2.85 -15.23
N GLU A 149 9.14 -2.39 -15.96
CA GLU A 149 9.30 -1.31 -16.94
C GLU A 149 9.69 0.02 -16.28
N VAL A 150 9.11 0.36 -15.12
CA VAL A 150 9.51 1.56 -14.35
C VAL A 150 10.99 1.49 -13.98
N ALA A 151 11.43 0.33 -13.49
CA ALA A 151 12.81 0.12 -13.03
C ALA A 151 13.87 0.23 -14.14
N LYS A 152 13.48 0.06 -15.41
CA LYS A 152 14.37 0.29 -16.56
C LYS A 152 14.65 1.77 -16.81
N THR A 153 13.76 2.65 -16.35
CA THR A 153 13.77 4.09 -16.68
C THR A 153 14.16 4.99 -15.50
N ASP A 154 13.94 4.54 -14.27
CA ASP A 154 14.29 5.28 -13.05
C ASP A 154 14.63 4.28 -11.93
N SER A 155 15.44 4.71 -10.96
CA SER A 155 15.62 3.93 -9.73
C SER A 155 14.30 3.90 -8.97
N ILE A 156 13.90 2.70 -8.58
CA ILE A 156 12.67 2.47 -7.81
C ILE A 156 12.72 3.23 -6.48
N SER A 157 13.89 3.35 -5.86
CA SER A 157 14.06 4.07 -4.58
C SER A 157 13.74 5.56 -4.64
N ASN A 158 13.84 6.18 -5.83
CA ASN A 158 13.46 7.57 -6.05
C ASN A 158 11.94 7.75 -6.07
N LEU A 159 11.20 6.72 -6.48
CA LEU A 159 9.77 6.79 -6.74
C LEU A 159 8.94 6.22 -5.60
N TYR A 160 9.44 5.19 -4.94
CA TYR A 160 8.70 4.40 -3.97
C TYR A 160 9.32 4.44 -2.58
N ALA A 161 8.46 4.55 -1.58
CA ALA A 161 8.85 4.40 -0.17
C ALA A 161 8.94 2.93 0.22
N CYS A 162 8.05 2.10 -0.33
CA CYS A 162 7.91 0.68 -0.04
C CYS A 162 7.39 -0.04 -1.28
N ILE A 163 7.91 -1.25 -1.53
CA ILE A 163 7.33 -2.20 -2.48
C ILE A 163 6.68 -3.35 -1.72
N ILE A 164 5.50 -3.73 -2.17
CA ILE A 164 4.77 -4.91 -1.74
C ILE A 164 4.70 -5.87 -2.93
N THR A 165 5.18 -7.08 -2.72
CA THR A 165 5.22 -8.18 -3.68
C THR A 165 4.15 -9.18 -3.25
N ASP A 166 2.97 -9.08 -3.84
CA ASP A 166 1.83 -9.93 -3.48
C ASP A 166 1.81 -11.23 -4.29
N GLU A 167 1.16 -12.25 -3.75
CA GLU A 167 1.09 -13.59 -4.32
C GLU A 167 2.50 -14.13 -4.64
N ALA A 168 3.47 -13.92 -3.75
CA ALA A 168 4.88 -14.24 -3.99
C ALA A 168 5.11 -15.73 -4.29
N HIS A 169 4.21 -16.60 -3.81
CA HIS A 169 4.23 -18.04 -4.08
C HIS A 169 3.89 -18.40 -5.54
N GLU A 170 3.05 -17.61 -6.24
CA GLU A 170 2.76 -17.80 -7.66
C GLU A 170 3.96 -17.42 -8.55
N ARG A 171 4.98 -16.78 -7.97
CA ARG A 171 6.13 -16.23 -8.68
C ARG A 171 7.27 -17.24 -8.73
N THR A 172 7.15 -18.26 -9.58
CA THR A 172 8.29 -19.15 -9.88
C THR A 172 9.41 -18.43 -10.64
N LEU A 173 9.18 -17.28 -11.29
CA LEU A 173 10.15 -16.67 -12.23
C LEU A 173 10.07 -15.12 -12.33
N SER A 174 10.24 -14.41 -11.23
CA SER A 174 10.62 -12.98 -11.28
C SER A 174 11.70 -12.67 -10.26
N THR A 175 12.90 -13.19 -10.51
CA THR A 175 14.15 -12.74 -9.88
C THR A 175 14.35 -11.22 -10.06
N ALA A 176 13.66 -10.61 -11.04
CA ALA A 176 13.73 -9.20 -11.35
C ALA A 176 13.19 -8.31 -10.21
N THR A 177 11.95 -8.49 -9.74
CA THR A 177 11.39 -7.61 -8.68
C THR A 177 12.09 -7.77 -7.33
N ALA A 178 12.52 -8.97 -6.96
CA ALA A 178 13.33 -9.18 -5.76
C ALA A 178 14.75 -8.59 -5.92
N GLY A 179 15.38 -8.74 -7.08
CA GLY A 179 16.71 -8.19 -7.35
C GLY A 179 16.73 -6.66 -7.46
N LEU A 180 15.64 -6.05 -7.95
CA LEU A 180 15.46 -4.60 -8.05
C LEU A 180 15.48 -3.87 -6.71
N THR A 181 15.28 -4.61 -5.61
CA THR A 181 15.14 -4.03 -4.27
C THR A 181 16.32 -4.33 -3.36
N GLN A 182 17.22 -5.25 -3.76
CA GLN A 182 18.42 -5.63 -3.00
C GLN A 182 19.53 -4.56 -3.03
N GLY A 183 19.58 -3.69 -4.06
CA GLY A 183 20.60 -2.64 -4.18
C GLY A 183 20.23 -1.28 -3.58
N ASP A 184 18.94 -1.05 -3.33
CA ASP A 184 18.36 0.30 -3.26
C ASP A 184 17.95 0.74 -1.83
N GLN A 185 18.31 -0.04 -0.79
CA GLN A 185 17.85 0.15 0.62
C GLN A 185 16.33 0.35 0.76
N LEU A 186 15.56 -0.16 -0.19
CA LEU A 186 14.12 -0.02 -0.23
C LEU A 186 13.48 -1.06 0.71
N LEU A 187 12.42 -0.67 1.42
CA LEU A 187 11.68 -1.59 2.26
C LEU A 187 10.75 -2.47 1.41
N ASN A 188 10.84 -3.78 1.61
CA ASN A 188 10.08 -4.78 0.86
C ASN A 188 9.19 -5.61 1.77
N VAL A 189 7.92 -5.75 1.38
CA VAL A 189 6.99 -6.69 2.01
C VAL A 189 6.60 -7.74 0.97
N GLN A 190 6.73 -9.01 1.30
CA GLN A 190 6.26 -10.13 0.48
C GLN A 190 5.05 -10.74 1.17
N ILE A 191 3.97 -10.96 0.42
CA ILE A 191 2.75 -11.62 0.87
C ILE A 191 2.59 -12.91 0.06
#